data_AF-X1NS98-F1
#
_entry.id   AF-X1NS98-F1
#
_cell.length_a   1.000
_cell.length_b   1.000
_cell.length_c   1.000
_cell.angle_alpha   90.00
_cell.angle_beta   90.00
_cell.angle_gamma   90.00
#
_symmetry.space_group_name_H-M   'P 1'
#
loop_
_entity.id
_entity.type
_entity.pdbx_description
1 polymer ?
#
loop_
_entity_poly.entity_id
_entity_poly.type
_entity_poly.pdbx_seq_one_letter_code
_entity_poly.pdbx_strand_id
1 'polypeptide(L)' 'MNAAKRLEIFRRLHEDNPDPKTELAYTTPFELLVAVTLSAQSTDVRV' A
#
# COMPACT_ATOMS: atom_id res chain seq x y z
N MET A 1 -14.49 -8.10 17.11
CA MET A 1 -14.45 -8.08 15.63
C MET A 1 -14.82 -9.49 15.12
N ASN A 2 -15.84 -9.67 14.26
CA ASN A 2 -16.30 -11.00 13.81
C ASN A 2 -16.02 -11.21 12.29
N ALA A 3 -16.24 -12.42 11.78
CA ALA A 3 -15.94 -12.75 10.38
C ALA A 3 -16.76 -11.92 9.38
N ALA A 4 -18.08 -11.80 9.59
CA ALA A 4 -18.97 -11.02 8.72
C ALA A 4 -18.55 -9.55 8.61
N LYS A 5 -18.19 -8.91 9.74
CA LYS A 5 -17.72 -7.52 9.77
C LYS A 5 -16.38 -7.34 9.02
N ARG A 6 -15.45 -8.29 9.13
CA ARG A 6 -14.17 -8.21 8.39
C ARG A 6 -14.37 -8.30 6.89
N LEU A 7 -15.23 -9.20 6.43
CA LEU A 7 -15.55 -9.35 5.01
C LEU A 7 -16.19 -8.07 4.46
N GLU A 8 -17.12 -7.48 5.20
CA GLU A 8 -17.77 -6.24 4.81
C GLU A 8 -16.80 -5.05 4.73
N ILE A 9 -15.80 -4.99 5.62
CA ILE A 9 -14.73 -3.98 5.55
C ILE A 9 -13.93 -4.16 4.25
N PHE A 10 -13.43 -5.37 3.97
CA PHE A 10 -12.65 -5.61 2.75
C PHE A 10 -13.46 -5.38 1.47
N ARG A 11 -14.74 -5.73 1.46
CA ARG A 11 -15.64 -5.44 0.33
C ARG A 11 -15.70 -3.94 0.05
N ARG A 12 -15.93 -3.12 1.08
CA ARG A 12 -16.00 -1.66 0.94
C ARG A 12 -14.66 -1.06 0.51
N LEU A 13 -13.55 -1.52 1.08
CA LEU A 13 -12.22 -1.03 0.71
C LEU A 13 -11.89 -1.37 -0.76
N HIS A 14 -12.28 -2.55 -1.23
CA HIS A 14 -12.09 -2.95 -2.62
C HIS A 14 -13.01 -2.20 -3.59
N GLU A 15 -14.26 -1.91 -3.19
CA GLU A 15 -15.17 -1.07 -4.00
C GLU A 15 -14.65 0.37 -4.15
N ASP A 16 -14.02 0.91 -3.10
CA ASP A 16 -13.45 2.26 -3.09
C ASP A 16 -12.13 2.35 -3.87
N ASN A 17 -11.23 1.38 -3.68
CA ASN A 17 -9.98 1.27 -4.43
C ASN A 17 -9.75 -0.18 -4.89
N PRO A 18 -10.16 -0.51 -6.14
CA PRO A 18 -10.08 -1.87 -6.66
C PRO A 18 -8.66 -2.41 -6.81
N ASP A 19 -7.68 -1.53 -7.04
CA ASP A 19 -6.28 -1.90 -7.27
C ASP A 19 -5.33 -0.97 -6.51
N PRO A 20 -5.28 -1.06 -5.17
CA PRO A 20 -4.45 -0.19 -4.35
C PRO A 20 -2.98 -0.43 -4.64
N LYS A 21 -2.25 0.64 -4.97
CA LYS A 21 -0.79 0.64 -5.18
C LYS A 21 -0.08 1.35 -4.04
N THR A 22 1.21 1.08 -3.89
CA THR A 22 2.09 1.87 -2.99
C THR A 22 2.23 3.29 -3.52
N GLU A 23 2.44 4.25 -2.62
CA GLU A 23 2.71 5.65 -2.96
C GLU A 23 4.18 5.87 -3.37
N LEU A 24 5.06 4.89 -3.15
CA LEU A 24 6.46 4.95 -3.58
C LEU A 24 6.54 4.95 -5.11
N ALA A 25 7.34 5.86 -5.67
CA ALA A 25 7.62 5.89 -7.11
C ALA A 25 8.66 4.83 -7.48
N TYR A 26 8.34 3.96 -8.44
CA TYR A 26 9.27 2.97 -8.98
C TYR A 26 8.83 2.50 -10.37
N THR A 27 9.79 2.09 -11.19
CA THR A 27 9.58 1.49 -12.52
C THR A 27 10.08 0.04 -12.56
N THR A 28 11.02 -0.32 -11.70
CA THR A 28 11.61 -1.65 -11.63
C THR A 28 11.52 -2.27 -10.22
N PRO A 29 11.53 -3.62 -10.10
CA PRO A 29 11.56 -4.25 -8.78
C PRO A 29 12.76 -3.85 -7.93
N PHE A 30 13.90 -3.53 -8.56
CA PHE A 30 15.09 -3.05 -7.87
C PHE A 30 14.89 -1.63 -7.33
N GLU A 31 14.30 -0.72 -8.11
CA GLU A 31 13.93 0.61 -7.62
C GLU A 31 12.98 0.55 -6.42
N LEU A 32 11.97 -0.34 -6.46
CA LEU A 32 11.07 -0.53 -5.33
C LEU A 32 11.82 -1.00 -4.07
N LEU A 33 12.76 -1.93 -4.21
CA LEU A 33 13.58 -2.39 -3.08
C LEU A 33 14.37 -1.24 -2.44
N VAL A 34 14.97 -0.38 -3.26
CA VAL A 34 15.71 0.79 -2.79
C VAL A 34 14.75 1.79 -2.11
N ALA A 35 13.62 2.11 -2.73
CA ALA A 35 12.62 3.02 -2.17
C ALA A 35 12.11 2.53 -0.80
N VAL A 36 11.80 1.24 -0.66
CA VAL A 36 11.39 0.63 0.62
C VAL A 36 12.50 0.68 1.67
N THR A 37 13.77 0.54 1.25
CA THR A 37 14.90 0.65 2.18
C THR A 37 15.04 2.08 2.71
N LEU A 38 14.78 3.09 1.87
CA LEU A 38 14.86 4.52 2.22
C LEU A 38 13.64 5.03 2.98
N SER A 39 12.49 4.34 2.92
CA SER A 39 11.28 4.75 3.66
C SER A 39 11.37 4.48 5.16
N ALA A 40 12.40 3.76 5.62
CA ALA A 40 12.63 3.52 7.04
C ALA A 40 12.73 4.83 7.83
N GLN A 41 11.79 5.07 8.76
CA GLN A 41 11.66 6.30 9.56
C GLN A 41 11.55 7.59 8.72
N SER A 42 11.13 7.48 7.46
CA SER A 42 10.86 8.58 6.55
C SER A 42 9.39 8.56 6.12
N THR A 43 8.93 9.63 5.48
CA THR A 43 7.61 9.67 4.83
C THR A 43 7.79 9.37 3.35
N ASP A 44 6.84 8.71 2.70
CA ASP A 44 6.90 8.42 1.25
C ASP A 44 7.09 9.68 0.38
N VAL A 45 6.71 10.89 0.86
CA VAL A 45 7.01 12.18 0.22
C VAL A 45 8.51 12.51 0.11
N ARG A 46 9.33 11.91 0.98
CA ARG A 46 10.77 12.16 1.09
C ARG A 46 11.61 11.09 0.37
N VAL A 47 10.97 10.07 -0.22
CA VAL A 47 11.61 8.97 -0.96
C VAL A 47 11.26 9.10 -2.43
#